data_AF-A0A7X7MBU9-F1
#
_entry.id   AF-A0A7X7MBU9-F1
#
_cell.length_a   1.000
_cell.length_b   1.000
_cell.length_c   1.000
_cell.angle_alpha   90.00
_cell.angle_beta   90.00
_cell.angle_gamma   90.00
#
_symmetry.space_group_name_H-M   'P 1'
#
loop_
_entity.id
_entity.type
_entity.pdbx_description
1 polymer ?
#
loop_
_entity_poly.entity_id
_entity_poly.type
_entity_poly.pdbx_seq_one_letter_code
_entity_poly.pdbx_strand_id
1 'polypeptide(L)'
;MTELISSLVSQLGIQEGQAKGGAGLLFKLAQEKLGGDFSRVAGALPGVADLIAAAPQAGGAAKLVGGLLGAIGGDKAKGLSNLASLAGGFAQLKLDSGMVAKFVPIILGFVKGQGGQGIADLLTKVLK
;
A
#
# COMPACT_ATOMS: atom_id res chain seq x y z
N MET A 1 9.33 -5.14 10.84
CA MET A 1 9.35 -4.49 9.51
C MET A 1 10.59 -4.75 8.67
N THR A 2 11.77 -4.97 9.27
CA THR A 2 13.02 -5.27 8.54
C THR A 2 12.88 -6.40 7.53
N GLU A 3 12.24 -7.51 7.90
CA GLU A 3 12.00 -8.65 7.01
C GLU A 3 11.20 -8.30 5.74
N LEU A 4 10.16 -7.46 5.88
CA LEU A 4 9.37 -6.98 4.74
C LEU A 4 10.23 -6.15 3.80
N ILE A 5 11.00 -5.22 4.37
CA ILE A 5 11.87 -4.33 3.60
C ILE A 5 12.96 -5.13 2.89
N SER A 6 13.61 -6.07 3.58
CA SER A 6 14.60 -6.98 3.00
C SER A 6 13.99 -7.80 1.87
N SER A 7 12.80 -8.36 2.06
CA SER A 7 12.09 -9.14 1.03
C SER A 7 11.81 -8.29 -0.21
N LEU A 8 11.33 -7.05 -0.05
CA LEU A 8 11.08 -6.14 -1.16
C LEU A 8 12.36 -5.77 -1.91
N VAL A 9 13.43 -5.42 -1.18
CA VAL A 9 14.74 -5.09 -1.76
C VAL A 9 15.29 -6.27 -2.56
N SER A 10 15.35 -7.46 -1.96
CA SER A 10 15.93 -8.65 -2.59
C SER A 10 15.11 -9.18 -3.76
N GLN A 11 13.77 -9.18 -3.66
CA GLN A 11 12.92 -9.74 -4.73
C GLN A 11 12.70 -8.78 -5.89
N LEU A 12 12.69 -7.47 -5.63
CA LEU A 12 12.38 -6.46 -6.65
C LEU A 12 13.62 -5.71 -7.16
N GLY A 13 14.79 -5.90 -6.54
CA GLY A 13 16.03 -5.23 -6.92
C GLY A 13 15.99 -3.72 -6.70
N ILE A 14 15.26 -3.27 -5.67
CA ILE A 14 15.06 -1.85 -5.34
C ILE A 14 15.87 -1.45 -4.10
N GLN A 15 16.01 -0.16 -3.87
CA GLN A 15 16.72 0.36 -2.69
C GLN A 15 15.83 0.33 -1.44
N GLU A 16 16.46 0.31 -0.26
CA GLU A 16 15.76 0.26 1.02
C GLU A 16 14.76 1.41 1.21
N GLY A 17 15.15 2.64 0.84
CA GLY A 17 14.26 3.81 0.90
C GLY A 17 13.04 3.68 -0.01
N GLN A 18 13.20 3.06 -1.19
CA GLN A 18 12.11 2.80 -2.12
C GLN A 18 11.16 1.71 -1.59
N ALA A 19 11.71 0.65 -0.99
CA ALA A 19 10.93 -0.39 -0.33
C ALA A 19 10.12 0.18 0.84
N LYS A 20 10.75 0.98 1.71
CA LYS A 20 10.10 1.65 2.85
C LYS A 20 8.99 2.58 2.39
N GLY A 21 9.29 3.49 1.45
CA GLY A 21 8.32 4.45 0.94
C GLY A 21 7.17 3.79 0.19
N GLY A 22 7.45 2.79 -0.66
CA GLY A 22 6.45 2.09 -1.45
C GLY A 22 5.52 1.22 -0.60
N ALA A 23 6.06 0.52 0.40
CA ALA A 23 5.25 -0.20 1.38
C ALA A 23 4.40 0.78 2.21
N GLY A 24 4.98 1.90 2.63
CA GLY A 24 4.29 2.98 3.33
C GLY A 24 3.08 3.52 2.56
N LEU A 25 3.22 3.76 1.25
CA LEU A 25 2.12 4.21 0.39
C LEU A 25 0.95 3.20 0.36
N LEU A 26 1.26 1.91 0.25
CA LEU A 26 0.23 0.85 0.24
C LEU A 26 -0.46 0.73 1.60
N PHE A 27 0.28 0.80 2.70
CA PHE A 27 -0.30 0.79 4.04
C PHE A 27 -1.10 2.06 4.35
N LYS A 28 -0.68 3.22 3.83
CA LYS A 28 -1.42 4.47 3.97
C LYS A 28 -2.76 4.40 3.24
N LEU A 29 -2.77 3.90 2.01
CA LEU A 29 -4.01 3.64 1.28
C LEU A 29 -4.92 2.67 2.05
N ALA A 30 -4.35 1.59 2.60
CA ALA A 30 -5.11 0.67 3.44
C ALA A 30 -5.69 1.36 4.68
N GLN A 31 -4.92 2.24 5.34
CA GLN A 31 -5.40 3.04 6.46
C GLN A 31 -6.58 3.94 6.07
N GLU A 32 -6.48 4.63 4.94
CA GLU A 32 -7.53 5.52 4.43
C GLU A 32 -8.81 4.76 4.04
N LYS A 33 -8.68 3.55 3.49
CA LYS A 33 -9.81 2.75 2.98
C LYS A 33 -10.46 1.85 4.04
N LEU A 34 -9.68 1.33 4.98
CA LEU A 34 -10.19 0.49 6.07
C LEU A 34 -10.72 1.32 7.25
N GLY A 35 -10.26 2.57 7.40
CA GLY A 35 -10.68 3.43 8.51
C GLY A 35 -10.42 2.75 9.86
N GLY A 36 -11.46 2.57 10.66
CA GLY A 36 -11.38 1.95 11.98
C GLY A 36 -10.82 0.52 12.00
N ASP A 37 -11.00 -0.25 10.92
CA ASP A 37 -10.48 -1.61 10.81
C ASP A 37 -8.95 -1.65 10.67
N PHE A 38 -8.31 -0.54 10.27
CA PHE A 38 -6.87 -0.46 10.17
C PHE A 38 -6.17 -0.65 11.52
N SER A 39 -6.84 -0.35 12.64
CA SER A 39 -6.30 -0.59 13.99
C SER A 39 -5.94 -2.06 14.22
N ARG A 40 -6.65 -3.00 13.59
CA ARG A 40 -6.31 -4.44 13.64
C ARG A 40 -5.03 -4.75 12.88
N VAL A 41 -4.85 -4.11 11.71
CA VAL A 41 -3.62 -4.22 10.91
C VAL A 41 -2.44 -3.62 11.67
N ALA A 42 -2.62 -2.44 12.26
CA ALA A 42 -1.59 -1.76 13.05
C ALA A 42 -1.20 -2.55 14.31
N GLY A 43 -2.18 -3.16 15.00
CA GLY A 43 -1.91 -4.02 16.16
C GLY A 43 -1.13 -5.29 15.80
N ALA A 44 -1.38 -5.86 14.62
CA ALA A 44 -0.68 -7.06 14.15
C ALA A 44 0.70 -6.78 13.53
N LEU A 45 0.99 -5.54 13.15
CA LEU A 45 2.21 -5.17 12.42
C LEU A 45 2.96 -4.05 13.14
N PRO A 46 3.77 -4.37 14.17
CA PRO A 46 4.58 -3.38 14.85
C PRO A 46 5.53 -2.69 13.86
N GLY A 47 5.51 -1.35 13.85
CA GLY A 47 6.29 -0.50 12.95
C GLY A 47 5.61 -0.14 11.63
N VAL A 48 4.33 -0.49 11.42
CA VAL A 48 3.59 -0.06 10.20
C VAL A 48 3.34 1.44 10.15
N ALA A 49 3.16 2.07 11.32
CA ALA A 49 3.02 3.52 11.41
C ALA A 49 4.27 4.24 10.91
N ASP A 50 5.46 3.72 11.22
CA ASP A 50 6.73 4.29 10.75
C ASP A 50 6.89 4.18 9.23
N LEU A 51 6.43 3.06 8.64
CA LEU A 51 6.42 2.91 7.19
C LEU A 51 5.47 3.92 6.53
N ILE A 52 4.26 4.09 7.09
CA ILE A 52 3.30 5.09 6.60
C ILE A 52 3.88 6.50 6.69
N ALA A 53 4.57 6.82 7.79
CA ALA A 53 5.22 8.12 7.98
C ALA A 53 6.39 8.33 7.01
N ALA A 54 7.11 7.27 6.66
CA ALA A 54 8.19 7.29 5.67
C ALA A 54 7.71 7.31 4.22
N ALA A 55 6.42 7.08 3.97
CA ALA A 55 5.84 7.19 2.64
C ALA A 55 5.97 8.64 2.14
N PRO A 56 6.34 8.87 0.87
CA PRO A 56 6.23 10.20 0.30
C PRO A 56 4.79 10.65 0.45
N GLN A 57 4.61 11.92 0.79
CA GLN A 57 3.29 12.51 0.76
C GLN A 57 2.82 12.43 -0.70
N ALA A 58 1.91 11.49 -0.99
CA ALA A 58 1.20 11.45 -2.26
C ALA A 58 0.63 12.85 -2.46
N GLY A 59 1.30 13.64 -3.29
CA GLY A 59 1.18 15.09 -3.24
C GLY A 59 -0.25 15.50 -3.57
N GLY A 60 -0.90 16.20 -2.63
CA GLY A 60 -1.89 17.28 -2.81
C GLY A 60 -3.07 17.17 -3.78
N ALA A 61 -3.17 16.13 -4.62
CA ALA A 61 -4.11 16.04 -5.73
C ALA A 61 -5.40 15.30 -5.36
N ALA A 62 -5.52 14.81 -4.13
CA ALA A 62 -6.75 14.19 -3.61
C ALA A 62 -7.94 15.16 -3.53
N LYS A 63 -7.72 16.48 -3.64
CA LYS A 63 -8.78 17.50 -3.58
C LYS A 63 -9.49 17.77 -4.92
N LEU A 64 -9.00 17.22 -6.03
CA LEU A 64 -9.50 17.49 -7.39
C LEU A 64 -9.89 16.21 -8.14
N VAL A 65 -9.41 15.06 -7.69
CA VAL A 65 -9.95 13.73 -8.02
C VAL A 65 -10.91 13.28 -6.90
N GLY A 66 -11.93 14.09 -6.60
CA GLY A 66 -13.07 13.68 -5.78
C GLY A 66 -14.40 13.69 -6.54
N GLY A 67 -14.48 14.44 -7.65
CA GLY A 67 -15.73 14.70 -8.37
C GLY A 67 -16.07 13.75 -9.52
N LEU A 68 -15.15 12.89 -9.97
CA LEU A 68 -15.30 12.11 -11.22
C LEU A 68 -15.29 10.57 -11.04
N LEU A 69 -15.21 10.08 -9.81
CA LEU A 69 -14.93 8.67 -9.46
C LEU A 69 -16.09 8.02 -8.69
N GLY A 70 -17.15 8.77 -8.41
CA GLY A 70 -18.43 8.22 -7.95
C GLY A 70 -19.26 7.52 -9.04
N ALA A 71 -18.85 7.57 -10.31
CA ALA A 71 -19.71 7.19 -11.44
C ALA A 71 -19.31 5.94 -12.22
N ILE A 72 -18.18 5.28 -11.94
CA ILE A 72 -17.70 4.16 -12.77
C ILE A 72 -17.34 2.93 -11.90
N GLY A 73 -18.36 2.11 -11.66
CA GLY A 73 -18.33 0.65 -11.86
C GLY A 73 -17.50 -0.25 -10.93
N GLY A 74 -18.16 -0.96 -10.01
CA GLY A 74 -17.76 -2.31 -9.54
C GLY A 74 -16.51 -2.46 -8.67
N ASP A 75 -16.54 -3.36 -7.69
CA ASP A 75 -15.46 -3.55 -6.70
C ASP A 75 -14.09 -3.90 -7.29
N LYS A 76 -14.03 -4.51 -8.48
CA LYS A 76 -12.77 -4.81 -9.19
C LYS A 76 -12.15 -3.57 -9.86
N ALA A 77 -12.94 -2.59 -10.29
CA ALA A 77 -12.38 -1.33 -10.80
C ALA A 77 -11.91 -0.43 -9.66
N LYS A 78 -12.49 -0.57 -8.45
CA LYS A 78 -12.04 0.15 -7.25
C LYS A 78 -10.62 -0.26 -6.85
N GLY A 79 -10.28 -1.55 -6.84
CA GLY A 79 -8.92 -2.04 -6.53
C GLY A 79 -7.87 -1.48 -7.51
N LEU A 80 -8.16 -1.54 -8.81
CA LEU A 80 -7.29 -0.98 -9.84
C LEU A 80 -7.17 0.55 -9.74
N SER A 81 -8.27 1.26 -9.46
CA SER A 81 -8.28 2.71 -9.23
C SER A 81 -7.47 3.09 -7.98
N ASN A 82 -7.57 2.30 -6.92
CA ASN A 82 -6.81 2.50 -5.68
C ASN A 82 -5.31 2.30 -5.91
N LEU A 83 -4.88 1.32 -6.69
CA LEU A 83 -3.46 1.15 -7.03
C LEU A 83 -2.97 2.25 -7.98
N ALA A 84 -3.81 2.68 -8.93
CA ALA A 84 -3.48 3.77 -9.84
C ALA A 84 -3.27 5.10 -9.11
N SER A 85 -3.99 5.37 -8.02
CA SER A 85 -3.78 6.58 -7.22
C SER A 85 -2.39 6.62 -6.54
N LEU A 86 -1.72 5.47 -6.39
CA LEU A 86 -0.37 5.38 -5.84
C LEU A 86 0.73 5.65 -6.86
N ALA A 87 0.42 5.69 -8.16
CA ALA A 87 1.41 5.84 -9.23
C ALA A 87 2.26 7.11 -9.04
N GLY A 88 1.64 8.22 -8.63
CA GLY A 88 2.37 9.46 -8.34
C GLY A 88 3.38 9.31 -7.19
N GLY A 89 3.00 8.63 -6.11
CA GLY A 89 3.89 8.39 -4.97
C GLY A 89 5.04 7.44 -5.33
N PHE A 90 4.79 6.40 -6.13
CA PHE A 90 5.84 5.51 -6.63
C PHE A 90 6.79 6.23 -7.60
N ALA A 91 6.27 7.10 -8.47
CA ALA A 91 7.09 7.94 -9.33
C ALA A 91 8.01 8.89 -8.54
N GLN A 92 7.53 9.46 -7.43
CA GLN A 92 8.37 10.26 -6.51
C GLN A 92 9.53 9.44 -5.91
N LEU A 93 9.34 8.13 -5.73
CA LEU A 93 10.38 7.19 -5.30
C LEU A 93 11.26 6.70 -6.45
N LYS A 94 11.07 7.23 -7.67
CA LYS A 94 11.69 6.74 -8.91
C LYS A 94 11.45 5.25 -9.15
N LEU A 95 10.27 4.76 -8.77
CA LEU A 95 9.80 3.41 -9.07
C LEU A 95 8.82 3.45 -10.25
N ASP A 96 8.91 2.45 -11.12
CA ASP A 96 7.96 2.27 -12.21
C ASP A 96 6.55 1.98 -11.69
N SER A 97 5.52 2.43 -12.42
CA SER A 97 4.11 2.17 -12.05
C SER A 97 3.78 0.67 -11.97
N GLY A 98 4.50 -0.18 -12.70
CA GLY A 98 4.37 -1.63 -12.60
C GLY A 98 4.86 -2.23 -11.27
N MET A 99 5.67 -1.50 -10.50
CA MET A 99 6.15 -1.95 -9.20
C MET A 99 5.03 -2.03 -8.16
N VAL A 100 4.00 -1.17 -8.25
CA VAL A 100 2.87 -1.20 -7.30
C VAL A 100 2.25 -2.60 -7.26
N ALA A 101 2.00 -3.19 -8.44
CA ALA A 101 1.45 -4.54 -8.57
C ALA A 101 2.40 -5.64 -8.03
N LYS A 102 3.71 -5.42 -8.06
CA LYS A 102 4.72 -6.37 -7.54
C LYS A 102 4.88 -6.30 -6.02
N PHE A 103 4.66 -5.14 -5.41
CA PHE A 103 4.72 -4.98 -3.96
C PHE A 103 3.56 -5.70 -3.26
N VAL A 104 2.34 -5.64 -3.84
CA VAL A 104 1.11 -6.20 -3.24
C VAL A 104 1.28 -7.66 -2.80
N PRO A 105 1.69 -8.63 -3.63
CA PRO A 105 1.81 -10.02 -3.20
C PRO A 105 2.85 -10.22 -2.09
N ILE A 106 3.96 -9.48 -2.09
CA ILE A 106 5.01 -9.56 -1.06
C ILE A 106 4.48 -9.05 0.28
N ILE A 107 3.80 -7.89 0.26
CA ILE A 107 3.17 -7.32 1.47
C ILE A 107 2.09 -8.25 2.00
N LEU A 108 1.18 -8.75 1.17
CA LEU A 108 0.13 -9.65 1.61
C LEU A 108 0.69 -10.94 2.20
N GLY A 109 1.76 -11.49 1.61
CA GLY A 109 2.46 -12.66 2.14
C GLY A 109 3.06 -12.39 3.52
N PHE A 110 3.76 -11.26 3.68
CA PHE A 110 4.33 -10.85 4.96
C PHE A 110 3.25 -10.64 6.03
N VAL A 111 2.18 -9.93 5.70
CA VAL A 111 1.09 -9.64 6.64
C VAL A 111 0.35 -10.92 7.03
N LYS A 112 0.15 -11.84 6.09
CA LYS A 112 -0.39 -13.16 6.41
C LYS A 112 0.51 -13.92 7.40
N GLY A 113 1.83 -13.86 7.22
CA GLY A 113 2.78 -14.52 8.12
C GLY A 113 2.82 -13.91 9.53
N GLN A 114 2.70 -12.58 9.64
CA GLN A 114 2.79 -11.87 10.93
C GLN A 114 1.45 -11.72 11.65
N GLY A 115 0.40 -11.36 10.92
CA GLY A 115 -0.93 -11.05 11.46
C GLY A 115 -2.00 -12.10 11.17
N GLY A 116 -1.67 -13.15 10.41
CA GLY A 116 -2.61 -14.20 10.04
C GLY A 116 -3.50 -13.84 8.84
N GLN A 117 -4.29 -14.82 8.40
CA GLN A 117 -5.11 -14.72 7.20
C GLN A 117 -6.15 -13.59 7.28
N GLY A 118 -6.81 -13.41 8.42
CA GLY A 118 -7.84 -12.37 8.58
C GLY A 118 -7.32 -10.96 8.38
N ILE A 119 -6.09 -10.66 8.84
CA ILE A 119 -5.46 -9.35 8.63
C ILE A 119 -5.03 -9.17 7.17
N ALA A 120 -4.50 -10.22 6.54
CA ALA A 120 -4.17 -10.20 5.12
C ALA A 120 -5.41 -10.01 4.22
N ASP A 121 -6.57 -10.56 4.62
CA ASP A 121 -7.83 -10.40 3.89
C ASP A 121 -8.33 -8.94 3.95
N LEU A 122 -8.15 -8.25 5.08
CA LEU A 122 -8.47 -6.82 5.18
C LEU A 122 -7.67 -6.00 4.16
N LEU A 123 -6.36 -6.23 4.07
CA LEU A 123 -5.53 -5.56 3.07
C LEU A 123 -5.89 -5.96 1.65
N THR A 124 -6.21 -7.23 1.43
CA THR A 124 -6.61 -7.75 0.12
C THR A 124 -7.84 -7.01 -0.43
N LYS A 125 -8.82 -6.69 0.40
CA LYS A 125 -10.04 -5.94 0.00
C LYS A 125 -9.73 -4.53 -0.54
N VAL A 126 -8.58 -3.96 -0.17
CA VAL A 126 -8.18 -2.62 -0.62
C VAL A 126 -7.27 -2.69 -1.83
N LEU A 127 -6.38 -3.67 -1.86
CA LEU A 127 -5.26 -3.77 -2.79
C LEU A 127 -5.55 -4.63 -4.03
N LYS A 128 -6.69 -5.30 -4.12
CA LYS A 128 -7.10 -6.13 -5.27
C LYS A 128 -8.44 -5.72 -5.86
#